data_AF-J3MLK6-F1
#
_entry.id   AF-J3MLK6-F1
#
_cell.length_a   1.000
_cell.length_b   1.000
_cell.length_c   1.000
_cell.angle_alpha   90.00
_cell.angle_beta   90.00
_cell.angle_gamma   90.00
#
_symmetry.space_group_name_H-M   'P 1'
#
loop_
_entity.id
_entity.type
_entity.pdbx_description
1 polymer ?
#
loop_
_entity_poly.entity_id
_entity_poly.type
_entity_poly.pdbx_seq_one_letter_code
_entity_poly.pdbx_strand_id
1 'polypeptide(L)'
;MELAVGTPPVTVQAMVGSSDLCWVECSPCSGCGSGSTPRAAGARLYDRANSSSFSPVACTSRSCKILQKETRTNCTGDAACGYRYVYGATDTDNNYVQGILGTETFTFGSSKEVTMQNFVFGCTNTIYRNDLFNGHVTLSSAYISQVCAIGLGRTNLSLVGQLGLERFSNCLSSNPKVASPILFGSRAQMTGGGISSTPLLYHYMDYSVNLVGISVDGARLPIPNDTFALDPKTGAGGFSFETGAAATLAVDPAYTAVVEAFRERISKTHRVVNGSSLLCFLVDGGASGDVAVPSMTMHFDGMDMELRQKNYFASGKLESGDGAMCLMIGRSKTTSIIGSVMQMDFHVLYDLKNSVLSVQRADCSKI
;
A
#
# COMPACT_ATOMS: atom_id res chain seq x y z
N MET A 1 9.16 -3.80 -6.57
CA MET A 1 9.28 -4.57 -7.83
C MET A 1 10.23 -3.86 -8.77
N GLU A 2 10.87 -4.57 -9.69
CA GLU A 2 11.70 -3.98 -10.75
C GLU A 2 10.93 -3.97 -12.07
N LEU A 3 11.09 -2.90 -12.84
CA LEU A 3 10.50 -2.72 -14.17
C LEU A 3 11.41 -1.82 -15.02
N ALA A 4 11.23 -1.79 -16.33
CA ALA A 4 12.01 -0.92 -17.21
C ALA A 4 11.14 0.15 -17.89
N VAL A 5 11.70 1.33 -18.09
CA VAL A 5 11.02 2.51 -18.67
C VAL A 5 11.89 3.11 -19.77
N GLY A 6 11.28 3.46 -20.90
CA GLY A 6 11.91 4.21 -21.97
C GLY A 6 12.52 3.40 -23.11
N THR A 7 13.00 4.13 -24.12
CA THR A 7 13.72 3.60 -25.28
C THR A 7 15.00 4.41 -25.51
N PRO A 8 16.19 3.90 -25.13
CA PRO A 8 16.45 2.56 -24.60
C PRO A 8 15.91 2.34 -23.16
N PRO A 9 15.64 1.08 -22.77
CA PRO A 9 15.04 0.77 -21.47
C PRO A 9 15.99 1.07 -20.31
N VAL A 10 15.46 1.71 -19.26
CA VAL A 10 16.14 1.98 -17.99
C VAL A 10 15.41 1.26 -16.87
N THR A 11 16.15 0.45 -16.09
CA THR A 11 15.58 -0.24 -14.92
C THR A 11 15.31 0.73 -13.78
N VAL A 12 14.08 0.68 -13.26
CA VAL A 12 13.61 1.43 -12.09
C VAL A 12 13.02 0.48 -11.04
N GLN A 13 13.07 0.91 -9.79
CA GLN A 13 12.44 0.19 -8.67
C GLN A 13 11.19 0.91 -8.21
N ALA A 14 10.11 0.15 -8.04
CA ALA A 14 8.80 0.68 -7.70
C ALA A 14 8.17 -0.02 -6.49
N MET A 15 7.50 0.77 -5.66
CA MET A 15 6.55 0.29 -4.68
C MET A 15 5.21 0.05 -5.37
N VAL A 16 4.46 -0.94 -4.89
CA VAL A 16 3.13 -1.26 -5.39
C VAL A 16 2.11 -0.92 -4.30
N GLY A 17 1.08 -0.18 -4.67
CA GLY A 17 0.02 0.27 -3.76
C GLY A 17 -1.29 0.52 -4.48
N SER A 18 -2.37 0.78 -3.74
CA SER A 18 -3.71 0.98 -4.31
C SER A 18 -3.92 2.39 -4.91
N SER A 19 -2.85 3.06 -5.35
CA SER A 19 -2.94 4.38 -6.00
C SER A 19 -3.59 4.29 -7.40
N ASP A 20 -4.26 5.37 -7.79
CA ASP A 20 -4.88 5.58 -9.09
C ASP A 20 -3.90 6.00 -10.20
N LEU A 21 -2.64 6.32 -9.88
CA LEU A 21 -1.64 6.75 -10.86
C LEU A 21 -0.34 5.97 -10.69
N CYS A 22 0.20 5.46 -11.79
CA CYS A 22 1.59 5.01 -11.84
C CYS A 22 2.51 6.22 -12.07
N TRP A 23 3.57 6.38 -11.28
CA TRP A 23 4.55 7.46 -11.47
C TRP A 23 5.97 7.03 -11.16
N VAL A 24 6.97 7.61 -11.83
CA VAL A 24 8.42 7.37 -11.59
C VAL A 24 9.13 8.69 -11.29
N GLU A 25 10.26 8.64 -10.59
CA GLU A 25 11.17 9.79 -10.49
C GLU A 25 11.85 10.08 -11.84
N CYS A 26 11.75 11.34 -12.27
CA CYS A 26 12.24 11.85 -13.54
C CYS A 26 13.33 12.91 -13.36
N SER A 27 14.36 12.88 -14.21
CA SER A 27 15.37 13.95 -14.29
C SER A 27 14.88 15.15 -15.13
N PRO A 28 15.22 16.40 -14.76
CA PRO A 28 15.83 16.81 -13.49
C PRO A 28 14.82 16.71 -12.34
N CYS A 29 15.28 16.37 -11.12
CA CYS A 29 14.40 16.27 -9.96
C CYS A 29 14.91 17.05 -8.74
N SER A 30 13.99 17.74 -8.06
CA SER A 30 14.18 18.32 -6.72
C SER A 30 13.67 17.37 -5.63
N GLY A 31 14.51 17.06 -4.64
CA GLY A 31 14.16 16.16 -3.53
C GLY A 31 14.18 14.66 -3.87
N CYS A 32 14.53 14.28 -5.09
CA CYS A 32 14.84 12.89 -5.43
C CYS A 32 16.25 12.50 -4.94
N GLY A 33 16.39 11.31 -4.35
CA GLY A 33 17.71 10.75 -3.98
C GLY A 33 18.36 11.33 -2.71
N SER A 34 17.64 12.08 -1.88
CA SER A 34 18.14 12.68 -0.63
C SER A 34 17.91 11.83 0.63
N GLY A 35 17.44 10.58 0.50
CA GLY A 35 17.36 9.63 1.62
C GLY A 35 18.70 8.94 1.89
N SER A 36 19.03 8.74 3.16
CA SER A 36 20.24 8.03 3.65
C SER A 36 20.35 6.55 3.26
N THR A 37 19.49 6.07 2.37
CA THR A 37 19.49 4.69 1.89
C THR A 37 20.03 4.65 0.46
N PRO A 38 21.10 3.89 0.19
CA PRO A 38 21.61 3.73 -1.16
C PRO A 38 20.49 3.23 -2.08
N ARG A 39 20.28 3.88 -3.23
CA ARG A 39 19.52 3.26 -4.32
C ARG A 39 20.13 1.88 -4.55
N ALA A 40 19.29 0.84 -4.65
CA ALA A 40 19.78 -0.49 -5.00
C ALA A 40 20.68 -0.37 -6.24
N ALA A 41 21.79 -1.10 -6.25
CA ALA A 41 22.79 -1.00 -7.31
C ALA A 41 22.12 -1.17 -8.68
N GLY A 42 22.08 -0.10 -9.49
CA GLY A 42 21.48 -0.10 -10.83
C GLY A 42 20.17 0.68 -10.98
N ALA A 43 19.46 1.04 -9.90
CA ALA A 43 18.24 1.86 -10.00
C ALA A 43 18.57 3.31 -10.36
N ARG A 44 18.02 3.81 -11.48
CA ARG A 44 18.32 5.14 -12.04
C ARG A 44 17.09 6.04 -12.05
N LEU A 45 17.32 7.34 -11.94
CA LEU A 45 16.32 8.34 -12.35
C LEU A 45 16.06 8.16 -13.84
N TYR A 46 14.80 8.14 -14.24
CA TYR A 46 14.45 8.08 -15.65
C TYR A 46 14.62 9.48 -16.27
N ASP A 47 15.41 9.59 -17.33
CA ASP A 47 15.62 10.85 -18.05
C ASP A 47 14.80 10.87 -19.33
N ARG A 48 13.69 11.61 -19.29
CA ARG A 48 12.76 11.74 -20.42
C ARG A 48 13.42 12.35 -21.67
N ALA A 49 14.48 13.15 -21.52
CA ALA A 49 15.19 13.74 -22.67
C ALA A 49 16.02 12.71 -23.43
N ASN A 50 16.39 11.61 -22.78
CA ASN A 50 17.17 10.52 -23.36
C ASN A 50 16.32 9.34 -23.84
N SER A 51 14.99 9.46 -23.80
CA SER A 51 14.07 8.43 -24.30
C SER A 51 13.40 8.89 -25.59
N SER A 52 13.50 8.07 -26.63
CA SER A 52 12.86 8.32 -27.94
C SER A 52 11.36 8.06 -27.96
N SER A 53 10.81 7.38 -26.94
CA SER A 53 9.39 7.03 -26.86
C SER A 53 8.58 7.85 -25.83
N PHE A 54 9.21 8.82 -25.17
CA PHE A 54 8.52 9.73 -24.28
C PHE A 54 7.67 10.74 -25.06
N SER A 55 6.44 10.98 -24.61
CA SER A 55 5.61 12.09 -25.08
C SER A 55 4.85 12.76 -23.95
N PRO A 56 4.84 14.10 -23.83
CA PRO A 56 4.05 14.79 -22.81
C PRO A 56 2.55 14.66 -23.08
N VAL A 57 1.76 14.45 -22.03
CA VAL A 57 0.30 14.41 -22.13
C VAL A 57 -0.27 15.81 -22.00
N ALA A 58 -0.97 16.28 -23.03
CA ALA A 58 -1.59 17.61 -23.03
C ALA A 58 -2.78 17.71 -22.05
N CYS A 59 -3.04 18.91 -21.55
CA CYS A 59 -4.14 19.22 -20.65
C CYS A 59 -5.54 18.94 -21.21
N THR A 60 -5.71 19.09 -22.52
CA THR A 60 -6.96 18.80 -23.23
C THR A 60 -7.24 17.30 -23.36
N SER A 61 -6.24 16.44 -23.14
CA SER A 61 -6.34 14.99 -23.30
C SER A 61 -7.34 14.34 -22.34
N ARG A 62 -7.88 13.19 -22.76
CA ARG A 62 -8.74 12.37 -21.90
C ARG A 62 -7.99 11.87 -20.66
N SER A 63 -6.73 11.49 -20.81
CA SER A 63 -5.89 10.99 -19.71
C SER A 63 -5.71 12.03 -18.61
N CYS A 64 -5.46 13.30 -18.98
CA CYS A 64 -5.38 14.38 -18.00
C CYS A 64 -6.71 14.64 -17.27
N LYS A 65 -7.84 14.47 -17.97
CA LYS A 65 -9.18 14.66 -17.41
C LYS A 65 -9.59 13.56 -16.43
N ILE A 66 -8.91 12.41 -16.42
CA ILE A 66 -9.14 11.34 -15.44
C ILE A 66 -8.61 11.73 -14.06
N LEU A 67 -7.52 12.51 -13.98
CA LEU A 67 -7.05 13.05 -12.71
C LEU A 67 -8.15 13.90 -12.06
N GLN A 68 -8.32 13.71 -10.75
CA GLN A 68 -9.16 14.57 -9.93
C GLN A 68 -8.76 16.04 -10.11
N LYS A 69 -9.74 16.94 -9.99
CA LYS A 69 -9.50 18.36 -10.25
C LYS A 69 -8.50 18.93 -9.23
N GLU A 70 -8.55 18.41 -8.02
CA GLU A 70 -7.77 18.80 -6.86
C GLU A 70 -6.30 18.35 -6.97
N THR A 71 -6.04 17.23 -7.67
CA THR A 71 -4.68 16.71 -7.89
C THR A 71 -4.03 17.29 -9.15
N ARG A 72 -4.80 17.91 -10.04
CA ARG A 72 -4.29 18.49 -11.30
C ARG A 72 -3.68 19.86 -11.07
N THR A 73 -2.46 20.06 -11.54
CA THR A 73 -1.73 21.33 -11.39
C THR A 73 -1.37 21.95 -12.74
N ASN A 74 -1.27 23.28 -12.79
CA ASN A 74 -0.75 24.04 -13.94
C ASN A 74 -1.24 23.55 -15.30
N CYS A 75 -2.57 23.49 -15.46
CA CYS A 75 -3.17 22.83 -16.62
C CYS A 75 -4.03 23.77 -17.47
N THR A 76 -3.44 24.37 -18.50
CA THR A 76 -4.10 25.31 -19.43
C THR A 76 -3.76 25.00 -20.89
N GLY A 77 -4.76 25.04 -21.77
CA GLY A 77 -4.57 24.81 -23.22
C GLY A 77 -3.84 23.50 -23.53
N ASP A 78 -2.80 23.60 -24.36
CA ASP A 78 -1.94 22.47 -24.77
C ASP A 78 -0.70 22.28 -23.88
N ALA A 79 -0.65 22.93 -22.71
CA ALA A 79 0.40 22.68 -21.74
C ALA A 79 0.41 21.20 -21.30
N ALA A 80 1.57 20.73 -20.88
CA ALA A 80 1.70 19.41 -20.28
C ALA A 80 0.84 19.34 -18.99
N CYS A 81 0.11 18.25 -18.83
CA CYS A 81 -0.78 18.02 -17.70
C CYS A 81 0.02 17.84 -16.42
N GLY A 82 0.06 18.85 -15.56
CA GLY A 82 0.67 18.77 -14.25
C GLY A 82 -0.19 18.01 -13.24
N TYR A 83 0.45 17.38 -12.28
CA TYR A 83 -0.22 16.75 -11.14
C TYR A 83 0.56 16.93 -9.84
N ARG A 84 -0.15 16.86 -8.71
CA ARG A 84 0.39 16.85 -7.35
C ARG A 84 -0.42 15.86 -6.50
N TYR A 85 0.28 14.93 -5.86
CA TYR A 85 -0.31 13.94 -4.95
C TYR A 85 0.30 14.11 -3.57
N VAL A 86 -0.57 14.22 -2.56
CA VAL A 86 -0.18 14.27 -1.15
C VAL A 86 -0.27 12.85 -0.59
N TYR A 87 0.74 12.43 0.17
CA TYR A 87 0.82 11.10 0.76
C TYR A 87 1.03 11.19 2.27
N GLY A 88 0.42 10.30 3.05
CA GLY A 88 0.59 10.23 4.50
C GLY A 88 -0.71 10.41 5.27
N ALA A 89 -0.68 10.07 6.56
CA ALA A 89 -1.85 10.07 7.44
C ALA A 89 -2.09 11.42 8.15
N THR A 90 -1.16 12.36 8.00
CA THR A 90 -1.26 13.73 8.52
C THR A 90 -1.83 14.63 7.42
N ASP A 91 -2.86 15.42 7.77
CA ASP A 91 -3.51 16.42 6.90
C ASP A 91 -2.62 17.65 6.68
N THR A 92 -1.34 17.39 6.41
CA THR A 92 -0.31 18.38 6.21
C THR A 92 0.15 18.23 4.77
N ASP A 93 0.22 19.34 4.04
CA ASP A 93 0.83 19.44 2.71
C ASP A 93 2.35 19.15 2.71
N ASN A 94 2.84 18.43 3.72
CA ASN A 94 4.23 18.21 4.07
C ASN A 94 4.86 16.98 3.42
N ASN A 95 4.05 16.14 2.77
CA ASN A 95 4.54 14.99 2.00
C ASN A 95 3.80 14.93 0.67
N TYR A 96 4.50 15.24 -0.42
CA TYR A 96 3.87 15.21 -1.73
C TYR A 96 4.88 14.87 -2.84
N VAL A 97 4.32 14.39 -3.94
CA VAL A 97 5.02 14.27 -5.22
C VAL A 97 4.34 15.18 -6.24
N GLN A 98 5.12 15.72 -7.16
CA GLN A 98 4.63 16.58 -8.22
C GLN A 98 5.43 16.36 -9.50
N GLY A 99 4.72 16.46 -10.63
CA GLY A 99 5.30 16.22 -11.95
C GLY A 99 4.33 16.55 -13.08
N ILE A 100 4.60 15.99 -14.26
CA ILE A 100 3.69 16.02 -15.40
C ILE A 100 3.29 14.61 -15.83
N LEU A 101 2.11 14.45 -16.41
CA LEU A 101 1.76 13.24 -17.12
C LEU A 101 2.52 13.14 -18.45
N GLY A 102 2.94 11.94 -18.77
CA GLY A 102 3.52 11.58 -20.06
C GLY A 102 3.05 10.18 -20.48
N THR A 103 3.28 9.85 -21.74
CA THR A 103 3.23 8.47 -22.23
C THR A 103 4.65 7.96 -22.46
N GLU A 104 4.86 6.68 -22.18
CA GLU A 104 6.16 6.03 -22.39
C GLU A 104 6.01 4.52 -22.62
N THR A 105 7.08 3.87 -23.05
CA THR A 105 7.23 2.42 -23.12
C THR A 105 7.63 1.87 -21.75
N PHE A 106 6.77 1.01 -21.19
CA PHE A 106 7.02 0.30 -19.95
C PHE A 106 7.19 -1.19 -20.22
N THR A 107 8.18 -1.82 -19.59
CA THR A 107 8.38 -3.28 -19.63
C THR A 107 8.28 -3.87 -18.23
N PHE A 108 7.37 -4.84 -18.06
CA PHE A 108 7.06 -5.50 -16.80
C PHE A 108 7.44 -6.99 -16.83
N GLY A 109 7.82 -7.53 -15.66
CA GLY A 109 8.06 -8.96 -15.46
C GLY A 109 9.52 -9.36 -15.63
N SER A 110 9.98 -10.32 -14.83
CA SER A 110 11.37 -10.80 -14.84
C SER A 110 11.59 -12.09 -15.64
N SER A 111 10.57 -12.94 -15.75
CA SER A 111 10.64 -14.25 -16.44
C SER A 111 9.92 -14.28 -17.79
N LYS A 112 8.90 -13.43 -17.96
CA LYS A 112 8.15 -13.22 -19.20
C LYS A 112 7.82 -11.74 -19.29
N GLU A 113 8.71 -11.02 -19.96
CA GLU A 113 8.57 -9.58 -20.14
C GLU A 113 7.33 -9.24 -20.97
N VAL A 114 6.59 -8.24 -20.53
CA VAL A 114 5.48 -7.63 -21.26
C VAL A 114 5.80 -6.16 -21.45
N THR A 115 5.93 -5.74 -22.70
CA THR A 115 6.16 -4.34 -23.06
C THR A 115 4.87 -3.68 -23.49
N MET A 116 4.58 -2.53 -22.91
CA MET A 116 3.44 -1.68 -23.24
C MET A 116 3.94 -0.33 -23.73
N GLN A 117 3.57 0.00 -24.96
CA GLN A 117 3.81 1.32 -25.53
C GLN A 117 2.69 2.27 -25.12
N ASN A 118 2.99 3.57 -25.11
CA ASN A 118 2.05 4.64 -24.79
C ASN A 118 1.38 4.48 -23.40
N PHE A 119 2.07 3.87 -22.44
CA PHE A 119 1.61 3.76 -21.06
C PHE A 119 1.60 5.15 -20.42
N VAL A 120 0.46 5.59 -19.92
CA VAL A 120 0.32 6.89 -19.26
C VAL A 120 0.86 6.79 -17.84
N PHE A 121 1.76 7.69 -17.48
CA PHE A 121 2.37 7.71 -16.15
C PHE A 121 2.69 9.13 -15.71
N GLY A 122 2.90 9.30 -14.41
CA GLY A 122 3.45 10.51 -13.83
C GLY A 122 4.98 10.53 -13.91
N CYS A 123 5.52 11.55 -14.57
CA CYS A 123 6.94 11.84 -14.58
C CYS A 123 7.25 12.85 -13.46
N THR A 124 7.59 12.34 -12.27
CA THR A 124 7.77 13.10 -11.03
C THR A 124 9.10 13.82 -11.01
N ASN A 125 9.09 15.14 -10.91
CA ASN A 125 10.32 15.94 -10.83
C ASN A 125 10.45 16.70 -9.50
N THR A 126 9.48 16.58 -8.59
CA THR A 126 9.53 17.16 -7.25
C THR A 126 9.01 16.16 -6.24
N ILE A 127 9.78 15.91 -5.19
CA ILE A 127 9.36 15.09 -4.06
C ILE A 127 9.67 15.84 -2.76
N TYR A 128 8.69 15.93 -1.88
CA TYR A 128 8.81 16.53 -0.56
C TYR A 128 8.41 15.53 0.52
N ARG A 129 9.20 15.40 1.60
CA ARG A 129 9.09 14.30 2.58
C ARG A 129 9.33 14.79 4.03
N ASN A 130 8.61 15.81 4.50
CA ASN A 130 8.92 16.47 5.77
C ASN A 130 8.53 15.65 7.01
N ASP A 131 7.45 14.86 6.93
CA ASP A 131 6.88 14.11 8.06
C ASP A 131 6.65 12.61 7.77
N LEU A 132 6.97 12.12 6.57
CA LEU A 132 7.18 10.68 6.33
C LEU A 132 8.20 10.06 7.31
N PHE A 133 9.04 10.89 7.96
CA PHE A 133 10.15 10.48 8.82
C PHE A 133 10.05 10.94 10.28
N ASN A 134 9.11 11.83 10.63
CA ASN A 134 8.98 12.37 11.98
C ASN A 134 7.82 11.70 12.76
N GLY A 135 8.11 10.53 13.32
CA GLY A 135 7.50 10.10 14.59
C GLY A 135 6.11 9.45 14.56
N HIS A 136 5.42 9.34 13.42
CA HIS A 136 4.07 8.74 13.40
C HIS A 136 3.93 7.36 12.75
N VAL A 137 4.91 6.90 11.98
CA VAL A 137 5.09 5.48 11.63
C VAL A 137 6.56 5.31 11.25
N THR A 138 7.44 4.92 12.17
CA THR A 138 8.82 4.51 11.80
C THR A 138 8.79 3.12 11.17
N LEU A 139 8.28 3.04 9.94
CA LEU A 139 8.78 2.07 8.99
C LEU A 139 10.11 2.61 8.52
N SER A 140 11.15 1.76 8.53
CA SER A 140 12.51 2.17 8.25
C SER A 140 12.59 3.05 6.99
N SER A 141 13.50 4.02 6.99
CA SER A 141 13.82 4.88 5.84
C SER A 141 14.22 4.09 4.58
N ALA A 142 14.40 2.78 4.67
CA ALA A 142 14.65 1.84 3.58
C ALA A 142 13.38 1.29 2.90
N TYR A 143 12.22 1.31 3.56
CA TYR A 143 10.97 0.82 2.97
C TYR A 143 10.24 1.90 2.15
N ILE A 144 10.38 3.17 2.53
CA ILE A 144 9.69 4.32 1.91
C ILE A 144 10.59 5.01 0.85
N SER A 145 11.84 4.60 0.71
CA SER A 145 12.81 5.16 -0.25
C SER A 145 12.72 4.58 -1.66
N GLN A 146 11.62 3.91 -2.04
CA GLN A 146 11.47 3.32 -3.38
C GLN A 146 10.72 4.26 -4.34
N VAL A 147 11.23 4.35 -5.57
CA VAL A 147 11.42 5.56 -6.40
C VAL A 147 10.41 5.66 -7.57
N CYS A 148 9.30 4.93 -7.45
CA CYS A 148 8.17 4.91 -8.37
C CYS A 148 6.98 4.26 -7.64
N ALA A 149 5.75 4.73 -7.85
CA ALA A 149 4.55 4.03 -7.41
C ALA A 149 3.90 3.34 -8.62
N ILE A 150 3.70 2.03 -8.54
CA ILE A 150 2.78 1.32 -9.43
C ILE A 150 1.43 1.28 -8.74
N GLY A 151 0.55 2.15 -9.22
CA GLY A 151 -0.84 2.19 -8.82
C GLY A 151 -1.59 0.95 -9.32
N LEU A 152 -2.14 0.18 -8.40
CA LEU A 152 -3.07 -0.90 -8.69
C LEU A 152 -4.53 -0.48 -8.47
N GLY A 153 -4.83 0.81 -8.27
CA GLY A 153 -6.19 1.29 -8.06
C GLY A 153 -7.13 1.01 -9.23
N ARG A 154 -8.41 1.38 -9.10
CA ARG A 154 -9.47 1.00 -10.05
C ARG A 154 -9.70 2.02 -11.18
N THR A 155 -8.70 2.85 -11.49
CA THR A 155 -8.81 3.91 -12.51
C THR A 155 -8.16 3.54 -13.82
N ASN A 156 -8.53 4.27 -14.88
CA ASN A 156 -7.90 4.18 -16.19
C ASN A 156 -6.48 4.78 -16.26
N LEU A 157 -5.92 5.27 -15.13
CA LEU A 157 -4.52 5.71 -15.02
C LEU A 157 -3.67 4.74 -14.21
N SER A 158 -4.27 3.77 -13.52
CA SER A 158 -3.57 2.71 -12.83
C SER A 158 -3.07 1.65 -13.82
N LEU A 159 -2.15 0.78 -13.37
CA LEU A 159 -1.71 -0.36 -14.15
C LEU A 159 -2.89 -1.29 -14.50
N VAL A 160 -3.80 -1.49 -13.55
CA VAL A 160 -4.97 -2.36 -13.69
C VAL A 160 -5.90 -1.83 -14.79
N GLY A 161 -6.24 -0.54 -14.76
CA GLY A 161 -7.16 0.03 -15.75
C GLY A 161 -6.54 0.20 -17.13
N GLN A 162 -5.26 0.58 -17.21
CA GLN A 162 -4.57 0.72 -18.50
C GLN A 162 -4.38 -0.62 -19.22
N LEU A 163 -4.18 -1.71 -18.47
CA LEU A 163 -4.11 -3.07 -19.03
C LEU A 163 -5.49 -3.74 -19.20
N GLY A 164 -6.58 -3.09 -18.79
CA GLY A 164 -7.93 -3.67 -18.85
C GLY A 164 -8.06 -4.97 -18.05
N LEU A 165 -7.37 -5.07 -16.92
CA LEU A 165 -7.35 -6.29 -16.13
C LEU A 165 -8.67 -6.49 -15.40
N GLU A 166 -9.26 -7.66 -15.59
CA GLU A 166 -10.46 -8.10 -14.85
C GLU A 166 -10.13 -8.63 -13.45
N ARG A 167 -8.86 -8.97 -13.20
CA ARG A 167 -8.39 -9.50 -11.91
C ARG A 167 -6.88 -9.42 -11.76
N PHE A 168 -6.43 -9.38 -10.51
CA PHE A 168 -5.03 -9.54 -10.11
C PHE A 168 -4.95 -10.13 -8.70
N SER A 169 -3.78 -10.63 -8.29
CA SER A 169 -3.58 -11.15 -6.94
C SER A 169 -2.17 -10.88 -6.43
N ASN A 170 -2.00 -10.75 -5.13
CA ASN A 170 -0.69 -10.68 -4.48
C ASN A 170 -0.53 -11.75 -3.40
N CYS A 171 0.71 -12.15 -3.14
CA CYS A 171 1.09 -12.90 -1.94
C CYS A 171 2.30 -12.21 -1.31
N LEU A 172 2.10 -11.55 -0.17
CA LEU A 172 3.19 -10.84 0.51
C LEU A 172 3.88 -11.78 1.48
N SER A 173 5.16 -12.06 1.29
CA SER A 173 5.90 -12.97 2.15
C SER A 173 6.31 -12.29 3.45
N SER A 174 6.07 -12.93 4.60
CA SER A 174 6.67 -12.50 5.87
C SER A 174 8.17 -12.78 5.96
N ASN A 175 8.71 -13.65 5.09
CA ASN A 175 10.14 -13.93 5.01
C ASN A 175 10.79 -12.96 4.02
N PRO A 176 11.69 -12.06 4.47
CA PRO A 176 12.31 -11.04 3.60
C PRO A 176 13.25 -11.63 2.54
N LYS A 177 13.61 -12.92 2.64
CA LYS A 177 14.42 -13.64 1.64
C LYS A 177 13.60 -14.25 0.51
N VAL A 178 12.27 -14.20 0.61
CA VAL A 178 11.35 -14.79 -0.36
C VAL A 178 10.64 -13.65 -1.11
N ALA A 179 10.61 -13.76 -2.43
CA ALA A 179 9.91 -12.78 -3.26
C ALA A 179 8.40 -12.81 -2.98
N SER A 180 7.76 -11.65 -3.06
CA SER A 180 6.31 -11.52 -2.95
C SER A 180 5.69 -11.42 -4.36
N PRO A 181 5.07 -12.49 -4.89
CA PRO A 181 4.53 -12.46 -6.24
C PRO A 181 3.29 -11.57 -6.36
N ILE A 182 3.18 -10.90 -7.50
CA ILE A 182 1.97 -10.25 -7.98
C ILE A 182 1.64 -10.85 -9.33
N LEU A 183 0.43 -11.38 -9.47
CA LEU A 183 -0.05 -12.07 -10.65
C LEU A 183 -1.19 -11.28 -11.27
N PHE A 184 -1.21 -11.19 -12.60
CA PHE A 184 -2.20 -10.41 -13.34
C PHE A 184 -3.02 -11.28 -14.30
N GLY A 185 -4.27 -10.89 -14.52
CA GLY A 185 -5.14 -11.47 -15.53
C GLY A 185 -5.36 -12.96 -15.34
N SER A 186 -5.09 -13.77 -16.38
CA SER A 186 -5.32 -15.22 -16.33
C SER A 186 -4.41 -15.96 -15.34
N ARG A 187 -3.31 -15.36 -14.87
CA ARG A 187 -2.42 -15.97 -13.86
C ARG A 187 -2.86 -15.73 -12.43
N ALA A 188 -3.70 -14.72 -12.19
CA ALA A 188 -4.26 -14.44 -10.88
C ALA A 188 -5.40 -15.42 -10.56
N GLN A 189 -5.06 -16.71 -10.43
CA GLN A 189 -5.99 -17.77 -10.08
C GLN A 189 -5.76 -18.19 -8.65
N MET A 190 -6.85 -18.33 -7.90
CA MET A 190 -6.86 -18.91 -6.58
C MET A 190 -7.62 -20.22 -6.66
N THR A 191 -6.99 -21.32 -6.26
CA THR A 191 -7.55 -22.67 -6.34
C THR A 191 -7.21 -23.46 -5.08
N GLY A 192 -8.02 -24.47 -4.76
CA GLY A 192 -7.83 -25.30 -3.57
C GLY A 192 -8.80 -24.95 -2.43
N GLY A 193 -8.60 -25.60 -1.27
CA GLY A 193 -9.46 -25.45 -0.10
C GLY A 193 -9.04 -24.28 0.81
N GLY A 194 -9.98 -23.74 1.59
CA GLY A 194 -9.71 -22.64 2.52
C GLY A 194 -9.72 -21.25 1.87
N ILE A 195 -10.27 -21.13 0.66
CA ILE A 195 -10.59 -19.85 0.05
C ILE A 195 -11.82 -19.29 0.77
N SER A 196 -11.69 -18.06 1.27
CA SER A 196 -12.78 -17.29 1.85
C SER A 196 -12.94 -15.99 1.09
N SER A 197 -14.14 -15.43 1.01
CA SER A 197 -14.42 -14.31 0.11
C SER A 197 -15.41 -13.31 0.70
N THR A 198 -15.20 -12.05 0.37
CA THR A 198 -16.08 -10.94 0.74
C THR A 198 -16.36 -10.05 -0.48
N PRO A 199 -17.53 -9.41 -0.57
CA PRO A 199 -17.81 -8.47 -1.65
C PRO A 199 -16.84 -7.30 -1.64
N LEU A 200 -16.32 -6.95 -2.83
CA LEU A 200 -15.69 -5.64 -3.04
C LEU A 200 -16.80 -4.60 -3.10
N LEU A 201 -16.76 -3.63 -2.20
CA LEU A 201 -17.66 -2.49 -2.23
C LEU A 201 -17.33 -1.62 -3.43
N TYR A 202 -18.35 -0.97 -3.99
CA TYR A 202 -18.16 -0.04 -5.07
C TYR A 202 -17.50 1.24 -4.54
N HIS A 203 -16.19 1.35 -4.78
CA HIS A 203 -15.43 2.58 -4.62
C HIS A 203 -14.58 2.79 -5.89
N TYR A 204 -14.45 4.04 -6.32
CA TYR A 204 -13.88 4.36 -7.63
C TYR A 204 -12.35 4.27 -7.68
N MET A 205 -11.67 4.30 -6.51
CA MET A 205 -10.20 4.16 -6.44
C MET A 205 -9.75 2.85 -5.78
N ASP A 206 -10.41 2.44 -4.70
CA ASP A 206 -9.84 1.50 -3.74
C ASP A 206 -10.53 0.13 -3.72
N TYR A 207 -9.89 -0.81 -3.02
CA TYR A 207 -10.39 -2.16 -2.76
C TYR A 207 -11.03 -2.24 -1.38
N SER A 208 -12.12 -1.48 -1.20
CA SER A 208 -12.89 -1.43 0.04
C SER A 208 -13.75 -2.69 0.21
N VAL A 209 -13.77 -3.21 1.43
CA VAL A 209 -14.61 -4.33 1.85
C VAL A 209 -15.40 -3.95 3.11
N ASN A 210 -16.44 -4.71 3.42
CA ASN A 210 -17.25 -4.48 4.60
C ASN A 210 -16.67 -5.26 5.81
N LEU A 211 -15.95 -4.56 6.70
CA LEU A 211 -15.53 -5.13 7.98
C LEU A 211 -16.67 -5.01 8.99
N VAL A 212 -17.22 -6.14 9.40
CA VAL A 212 -18.39 -6.20 10.31
C VAL A 212 -17.99 -6.32 11.78
N GLY A 213 -16.75 -6.70 12.09
CA GLY A 213 -16.25 -6.75 13.46
C GLY A 213 -14.81 -7.21 13.60
N ILE A 214 -14.29 -7.12 14.82
CA ILE A 214 -12.95 -7.59 15.19
C ILE A 214 -13.08 -8.39 16.48
N SER A 215 -12.43 -9.56 16.54
CA SER A 215 -12.32 -10.35 17.77
C SER A 215 -10.87 -10.43 18.24
N VAL A 216 -10.67 -10.33 19.55
CA VAL A 216 -9.38 -10.53 20.22
C VAL A 216 -9.53 -11.63 21.25
N ASP A 217 -8.73 -12.69 21.12
CA ASP A 217 -8.79 -13.92 21.93
C ASP A 217 -10.20 -14.53 22.00
N GLY A 218 -10.82 -14.65 20.82
CA GLY A 218 -12.19 -15.18 20.67
C GLY A 218 -13.32 -14.24 21.13
N ALA A 219 -13.01 -13.12 21.80
CA ALA A 219 -14.02 -12.16 22.23
C ALA A 219 -14.23 -11.06 21.18
N ARG A 220 -15.46 -10.93 20.67
CA ARG A 220 -15.84 -9.86 19.74
C ARG A 220 -15.84 -8.51 20.43
N LEU A 221 -15.08 -7.56 19.89
CA LEU A 221 -14.96 -6.22 20.46
C LEU A 221 -16.24 -5.39 20.23
N PRO A 222 -16.60 -4.49 21.16
CA PRO A 222 -17.80 -3.66 21.07
C PRO A 222 -17.61 -2.47 20.11
N ILE A 223 -17.46 -2.77 18.81
CA ILE A 223 -17.34 -1.77 17.75
C ILE A 223 -18.74 -1.56 17.14
N PRO A 224 -19.25 -0.31 17.07
CA PRO A 224 -20.53 -0.03 16.40
C PRO A 224 -20.52 -0.50 14.94
N ASN A 225 -21.59 -1.14 14.48
CA ASN A 225 -21.66 -1.75 13.15
C ASN A 225 -21.36 -0.76 12.01
N ASP A 226 -21.80 0.50 12.13
CA ASP A 226 -21.64 1.51 11.08
C ASP A 226 -20.27 2.20 11.07
N THR A 227 -19.34 1.80 11.96
CA THR A 227 -17.99 2.42 12.08
C THR A 227 -17.22 2.42 10.76
N PHE A 228 -17.41 1.40 9.93
CA PHE A 228 -16.74 1.24 8.64
C PHE A 228 -17.70 1.32 7.45
N ALA A 229 -18.92 1.84 7.65
CA ALA A 229 -19.87 1.98 6.55
C ALA A 229 -19.28 2.88 5.45
N LEU A 230 -19.29 2.39 4.21
CA LEU A 230 -18.86 3.17 3.05
C LEU A 230 -20.03 4.03 2.57
N ASP A 231 -19.84 5.34 2.46
CA ASP A 231 -20.77 6.23 1.78
C ASP A 231 -20.56 6.11 0.26
N PRO A 232 -21.53 5.56 -0.50
CA PRO A 232 -21.38 5.36 -1.94
C PRO A 232 -21.36 6.65 -2.75
N LYS A 233 -21.78 7.80 -2.18
CA LYS A 233 -21.78 9.10 -2.85
C LYS A 233 -20.44 9.81 -2.73
N THR A 234 -19.86 9.78 -1.54
CA THR A 234 -18.61 10.50 -1.24
C THR A 234 -17.39 9.61 -1.33
N GLY A 235 -17.56 8.29 -1.21
CA GLY A 235 -16.48 7.32 -1.06
C GLY A 235 -15.85 7.31 0.34
N ALA A 236 -16.40 8.08 1.29
CA ALA A 236 -15.88 8.14 2.65
C ALA A 236 -16.23 6.86 3.44
N GLY A 237 -15.36 6.48 4.37
CA GLY A 237 -15.52 5.26 5.17
C GLY A 237 -14.96 4.03 4.48
N GLY A 238 -15.54 2.85 4.74
CA GLY A 238 -15.02 1.58 4.27
C GLY A 238 -13.75 1.12 4.99
N PHE A 239 -13.29 -0.08 4.63
CA PHE A 239 -12.03 -0.65 5.08
C PHE A 239 -11.30 -1.26 3.87
N SER A 240 -10.21 -0.64 3.43
CA SER A 240 -9.58 -0.98 2.13
C SER A 240 -8.32 -1.81 2.28
N PHE A 241 -8.11 -2.79 1.39
CA PHE A 241 -6.82 -3.46 1.29
C PHE A 241 -5.78 -2.55 0.62
N GLU A 242 -4.67 -2.26 1.31
CA GLU A 242 -3.62 -1.34 0.86
C GLU A 242 -2.22 -1.94 1.10
N THR A 243 -1.46 -2.15 0.02
CA THR A 243 -0.11 -2.70 0.10
C THR A 243 0.97 -1.64 0.32
N GLY A 244 0.66 -0.36 0.02
CA GLY A 244 1.56 0.79 0.16
C GLY A 244 1.74 1.30 1.58
N ALA A 245 0.94 0.84 2.54
CA ALA A 245 1.12 1.11 3.97
C ALA A 245 1.44 -0.20 4.69
N ALA A 246 2.45 -0.23 5.57
CA ALA A 246 2.76 -1.48 6.26
C ALA A 246 1.85 -1.74 7.46
N ALA A 247 1.59 -0.71 8.27
CA ALA A 247 0.64 -0.80 9.38
C ALA A 247 -0.80 -0.74 8.85
N THR A 248 -1.68 -1.47 9.52
CA THR A 248 -3.13 -1.29 9.37
C THR A 248 -3.51 0.01 10.06
N LEU A 249 -4.37 0.82 9.44
CA LEU A 249 -4.91 2.02 10.08
C LEU A 249 -6.40 1.84 10.33
N ALA A 250 -6.86 2.21 11.52
CA ALA A 250 -8.26 2.13 11.88
C ALA A 250 -8.76 3.47 12.41
N VAL A 251 -10.01 3.81 12.08
CA VAL A 251 -10.72 4.94 12.68
C VAL A 251 -11.27 4.59 14.06
N ASP A 252 -11.59 5.61 14.85
CA ASP A 252 -12.32 5.41 16.11
C ASP A 252 -13.81 5.16 15.86
N PRO A 253 -14.48 4.42 16.77
CA PRO A 253 -13.96 3.86 18.02
C PRO A 253 -13.19 2.53 17.88
N ALA A 254 -13.07 1.97 16.67
CA ALA A 254 -12.45 0.67 16.46
C ALA A 254 -10.97 0.62 16.85
N TYR A 255 -10.18 1.65 16.49
CA TYR A 255 -8.76 1.75 16.89
C TYR A 255 -8.61 1.62 18.41
N THR A 256 -9.35 2.44 19.16
CA THR A 256 -9.30 2.44 20.63
C THR A 256 -9.71 1.08 21.20
N ALA A 257 -10.81 0.48 20.71
CA ALA A 257 -11.26 -0.84 21.19
C ALA A 257 -10.19 -1.93 21.02
N VAL A 258 -9.50 -1.95 19.87
CA VAL A 258 -8.43 -2.93 19.59
C VAL A 258 -7.20 -2.68 20.47
N VAL A 259 -6.75 -1.42 20.53
CA VAL A 259 -5.55 -1.05 21.30
C VAL A 259 -5.73 -1.35 22.78
N GLU A 260 -6.87 -1.01 23.37
CA GLU A 260 -7.12 -1.30 24.79
C GLU A 260 -7.23 -2.81 25.06
N ALA A 261 -7.86 -3.58 24.16
CA ALA A 261 -7.94 -5.03 24.30
C ALA A 261 -6.54 -5.69 24.34
N PHE A 262 -5.61 -5.26 23.48
CA PHE A 262 -4.24 -5.75 23.52
C PHE A 262 -3.46 -5.23 24.72
N ARG A 263 -3.61 -3.94 25.07
CA ARG A 263 -2.95 -3.32 26.22
C ARG A 263 -3.31 -4.07 27.50
N GLU A 264 -4.59 -4.26 27.79
CA GLU A 264 -5.09 -4.91 29.00
C GLU A 264 -4.54 -6.33 29.17
N ARG A 265 -4.43 -7.09 28.07
CA ARG A 265 -4.01 -8.49 28.10
C ARG A 265 -2.49 -8.62 28.25
N ILE A 266 -1.72 -7.85 27.50
CA ILE A 266 -0.25 -7.99 27.43
C ILE A 266 0.44 -7.24 28.57
N SER A 267 -0.15 -6.14 29.08
CA SER A 267 0.44 -5.37 30.18
C SER A 267 0.50 -6.14 31.51
N LYS A 268 -0.15 -7.31 31.59
CA LYS A 268 -0.06 -8.24 32.72
C LYS A 268 1.33 -8.87 32.83
N THR A 269 2.07 -8.99 31.73
CA THR A 269 3.36 -9.67 31.66
C THR A 269 4.48 -8.80 31.09
N HIS A 270 4.16 -7.78 30.28
CA HIS A 270 5.17 -6.93 29.63
C HIS A 270 4.88 -5.44 29.85
N ARG A 271 5.93 -4.65 30.07
CA ARG A 271 5.80 -3.21 30.29
C ARG A 271 5.43 -2.48 28.99
N VAL A 272 4.36 -1.68 29.04
CA VAL A 272 3.99 -0.76 27.95
C VAL A 272 5.04 0.34 27.82
N VAL A 273 5.42 0.67 26.59
CA VAL A 273 6.35 1.76 26.28
C VAL A 273 5.78 2.60 25.14
N ASN A 274 6.10 3.90 25.18
CA ASN A 274 5.79 4.81 24.08
C ASN A 274 6.74 4.50 22.91
N GLY A 275 6.34 3.60 22.03
CA GLY A 275 7.02 3.44 20.74
C GLY A 275 6.27 4.22 19.68
N SER A 276 6.98 5.05 18.89
CA SER A 276 6.59 5.49 17.53
C SER A 276 5.09 5.70 17.21
N SER A 277 4.32 6.26 18.15
CA SER A 277 2.85 6.39 18.12
C SER A 277 2.01 5.09 18.01
N LEU A 278 2.66 3.93 18.10
CA LEU A 278 2.02 2.61 18.17
C LEU A 278 2.02 2.09 19.63
N LEU A 279 1.14 1.13 19.91
CA LEU A 279 1.19 0.42 21.19
C LEU A 279 2.36 -0.57 21.18
N CYS A 280 3.37 -0.34 22.03
CA CYS A 280 4.54 -1.20 22.12
C CYS A 280 4.74 -1.75 23.54
N PHE A 281 5.38 -2.91 23.61
CA PHE A 281 5.73 -3.60 24.85
C PHE A 281 7.22 -3.96 24.81
N LEU A 282 7.90 -3.81 25.94
CA LEU A 282 9.28 -4.31 26.06
C LEU A 282 9.30 -5.82 26.06
N VAL A 283 10.29 -6.40 25.37
CA VAL A 283 10.48 -7.83 25.28
C VAL A 283 11.96 -8.16 25.47
N ASP A 284 12.23 -9.21 26.26
CA ASP A 284 13.60 -9.66 26.51
C ASP A 284 14.16 -10.34 25.25
N GLY A 285 15.46 -10.12 24.97
CA GLY A 285 16.17 -10.85 23.91
C GLY A 285 15.86 -10.42 22.46
N GLY A 286 15.03 -9.40 22.23
CA GLY A 286 14.80 -8.81 20.89
C GLY A 286 14.14 -9.73 19.86
N ALA A 287 13.67 -10.92 20.26
CA ALA A 287 13.02 -11.89 19.38
C ALA A 287 11.51 -11.98 19.65
N SER A 288 10.70 -11.68 18.64
CA SER A 288 9.22 -11.75 18.68
C SER A 288 8.64 -13.14 18.97
N GLY A 289 9.39 -14.21 18.67
CA GLY A 289 8.85 -15.57 18.52
C GLY A 289 8.34 -16.21 19.81
N ASP A 290 8.79 -15.73 20.98
CA ASP A 290 8.54 -16.37 22.27
C ASP A 290 7.48 -15.65 23.11
N VAL A 291 6.96 -14.51 22.64
CA VAL A 291 5.95 -13.73 23.38
C VAL A 291 4.56 -14.18 22.97
N ALA A 292 3.83 -14.80 23.90
CA ALA A 292 2.43 -15.13 23.72
C ALA A 292 1.59 -13.85 23.59
N VAL A 293 0.92 -13.69 22.45
CA VAL A 293 -0.02 -12.59 22.19
C VAL A 293 -1.45 -13.09 22.02
N PRO A 294 -2.46 -12.29 22.37
CA PRO A 294 -3.86 -12.60 22.07
C PRO A 294 -4.06 -12.88 20.58
N SER A 295 -4.88 -13.88 20.23
CA SER A 295 -5.28 -14.10 18.83
C SER A 295 -6.14 -12.94 18.33
N MET A 296 -6.16 -12.73 17.01
CA MET A 296 -6.97 -11.69 16.39
C MET A 296 -7.66 -12.24 15.15
N THR A 297 -8.94 -11.91 14.99
CA THR A 297 -9.71 -12.23 13.78
C THR A 297 -10.41 -10.98 13.27
N MET A 298 -10.24 -10.70 11.98
CA MET A 298 -10.99 -9.66 11.27
C MET A 298 -12.21 -10.33 10.63
N HIS A 299 -13.41 -9.87 10.98
CA HIS A 299 -14.67 -10.41 10.48
C HIS A 299 -15.21 -9.50 9.40
N PHE A 300 -15.29 -10.01 8.17
CA PHE A 300 -15.87 -9.35 7.02
C PHE A 300 -17.22 -9.96 6.67
N ASP A 301 -17.97 -9.31 5.79
CA ASP A 301 -19.18 -9.89 5.22
C ASP A 301 -18.85 -11.17 4.43
N GLY A 302 -19.24 -12.32 4.97
CA GLY A 302 -19.01 -13.64 4.38
C GLY A 302 -17.61 -14.24 4.57
N MET A 303 -16.69 -13.57 5.27
CA MET A 303 -15.29 -14.00 5.38
C MET A 303 -14.68 -13.66 6.74
N ASP A 304 -14.05 -14.65 7.38
CA ASP A 304 -13.17 -14.43 8.52
C ASP A 304 -11.70 -14.54 8.11
N MET A 305 -10.90 -13.57 8.53
CA MET A 305 -9.46 -13.57 8.36
C MET A 305 -8.80 -13.71 9.73
N GLU A 306 -8.52 -14.96 10.09
CA GLU A 306 -7.78 -15.29 11.31
C GLU A 306 -6.31 -14.89 11.15
N LEU A 307 -5.78 -14.09 12.06
CA LEU A 307 -4.43 -13.54 11.95
C LEU A 307 -3.44 -14.31 12.83
N ARG A 308 -2.20 -14.45 12.35
CA ARG A 308 -1.07 -14.89 13.19
C ARG A 308 -0.37 -13.66 13.75
N GLN A 309 0.36 -13.80 14.86
CA GLN A 309 1.09 -12.69 15.51
C GLN A 309 1.83 -11.78 14.53
N LYS A 310 2.58 -12.36 13.57
CA LYS A 310 3.33 -11.61 12.56
C LYS A 310 2.49 -10.73 11.62
N ASN A 311 1.17 -10.93 11.57
CA ASN A 311 0.25 -10.11 10.78
C ASN A 311 -0.14 -8.81 11.50
N TYR A 312 0.09 -8.71 12.81
CA TYR A 312 -0.31 -7.51 13.57
C TYR A 312 0.71 -7.08 14.63
N PHE A 313 1.83 -7.79 14.78
CA PHE A 313 2.97 -7.38 15.60
C PHE A 313 4.26 -7.37 14.79
N ALA A 314 5.06 -6.33 15.00
CA ALA A 314 6.44 -6.27 14.56
C ALA A 314 7.36 -6.16 15.78
N SER A 315 8.53 -6.79 15.72
CA SER A 315 9.56 -6.62 16.76
C SER A 315 10.81 -5.98 16.19
N GLY A 316 11.48 -5.25 17.06
CA GLY A 316 12.73 -4.58 16.74
C GLY A 316 13.38 -4.05 18.00
N LYS A 317 14.32 -3.13 17.81
CA LYS A 317 14.93 -2.39 18.92
C LYS A 317 14.39 -0.97 18.92
N LEU A 318 14.12 -0.45 20.12
CA LEU A 318 13.87 0.96 20.33
C LEU A 318 15.17 1.76 20.18
N GLU A 319 15.06 3.09 20.13
CA GLU A 319 16.25 3.98 20.14
C GLU A 319 17.11 3.79 21.39
N SER A 320 16.51 3.37 22.51
CA SER A 320 17.23 3.00 23.74
C SER A 320 18.08 1.73 23.58
N GLY A 321 17.89 0.96 22.50
CA GLY A 321 18.52 -0.34 22.27
C GLY A 321 17.71 -1.52 22.83
N ASP A 322 16.67 -1.26 23.62
CA ASP A 322 15.81 -2.29 24.21
C ASP A 322 14.99 -3.03 23.14
N GLY A 323 14.78 -4.32 23.34
CA GLY A 323 13.86 -5.10 22.53
C GLY A 323 12.42 -4.63 22.75
N ALA A 324 11.68 -4.43 21.65
CA ALA A 324 10.27 -4.11 21.71
C ALA A 324 9.46 -4.90 20.68
N MET A 325 8.20 -5.12 21.01
CA MET A 325 7.16 -5.65 20.14
C MET A 325 6.02 -4.63 20.06
N CYS A 326 5.66 -4.22 18.85
CA CYS A 326 4.72 -3.15 18.58
C CYS A 326 3.52 -3.64 17.77
N LEU A 327 2.32 -3.29 18.21
CA LEU A 327 1.07 -3.55 17.51
C LEU A 327 1.04 -2.70 16.24
N MET A 328 1.03 -3.34 15.07
CA MET A 328 1.04 -2.73 13.74
C MET A 328 -0.34 -2.23 13.32
N ILE A 329 -1.04 -1.59 14.26
CA ILE A 329 -2.35 -0.95 14.07
C ILE A 329 -2.23 0.50 14.55
N GLY A 330 -2.31 1.43 13.61
CA GLY A 330 -2.25 2.87 13.85
C GLY A 330 -3.63 3.52 13.86
N ARG A 331 -3.71 4.70 14.46
CA ARG A 331 -4.92 5.54 14.46
C ARG A 331 -5.02 6.30 13.15
N SER A 332 -6.22 6.38 12.61
CA SER A 332 -6.55 7.25 11.47
C SER A 332 -7.76 8.10 11.79
N LYS A 333 -7.78 9.32 11.24
CA LYS A 333 -8.91 10.24 11.40
C LYS A 333 -9.97 10.09 10.31
N THR A 334 -9.59 9.57 9.15
CA THR A 334 -10.37 9.72 7.91
C THR A 334 -10.63 8.41 7.19
N THR A 335 -9.68 7.48 7.21
CA THR A 335 -9.76 6.23 6.42
C THR A 335 -9.26 5.01 7.19
N SER A 336 -9.83 3.84 6.91
CA SER A 336 -9.36 2.56 7.45
C SER A 336 -8.75 1.69 6.35
N ILE A 337 -7.57 1.15 6.60
CA ILE A 337 -6.83 0.34 5.62
C ILE A 337 -6.21 -0.89 6.27
N ILE A 338 -6.22 -2.01 5.56
CA ILE A 338 -5.49 -3.23 5.91
C ILE A 338 -4.12 -3.10 5.27
N GLY A 339 -3.11 -2.83 6.10
CA GLY A 339 -1.73 -2.66 5.65
C GLY A 339 -1.07 -3.97 5.23
N SER A 340 0.06 -3.87 4.54
CA SER A 340 0.78 -5.02 3.97
C SER A 340 1.24 -6.04 5.01
N VAL A 341 1.55 -5.64 6.26
CA VAL A 341 1.92 -6.59 7.32
C VAL A 341 0.74 -7.52 7.65
N MET A 342 -0.48 -6.98 7.73
CA MET A 342 -1.67 -7.78 7.99
C MET A 342 -2.02 -8.74 6.86
N GLN A 343 -1.61 -8.39 5.63
CA GLN A 343 -1.79 -9.23 4.45
C GLN A 343 -0.69 -10.30 4.27
N MET A 344 0.38 -10.31 5.08
CA MET A 344 1.47 -11.27 4.90
C MET A 344 1.03 -12.72 5.01
N ASP A 345 1.55 -13.59 4.15
CA ASP A 345 1.26 -15.02 4.02
C ASP A 345 -0.23 -15.33 3.73
N PHE A 346 -0.92 -14.37 3.13
CA PHE A 346 -2.17 -14.58 2.43
C PHE A 346 -1.96 -14.41 0.93
N HIS A 347 -2.50 -15.33 0.14
CA HIS A 347 -2.80 -15.07 -1.26
C HIS A 347 -4.11 -14.27 -1.28
N VAL A 348 -4.04 -13.03 -1.77
CA VAL A 348 -5.18 -12.12 -1.87
C VAL A 348 -5.51 -11.93 -3.35
N LEU A 349 -6.72 -12.31 -3.74
CA LEU A 349 -7.24 -12.19 -5.10
C LEU A 349 -8.27 -11.07 -5.16
N TYR A 350 -8.08 -10.16 -6.10
CA TYR A 350 -9.00 -9.08 -6.43
C TYR A 350 -9.69 -9.45 -7.75
N ASP A 351 -10.91 -9.96 -7.67
CA ASP A 351 -11.74 -10.27 -8.83
C ASP A 351 -12.65 -9.08 -9.12
N LEU A 352 -12.21 -8.23 -10.06
CA LEU A 352 -12.87 -6.96 -10.38
C LEU A 352 -14.11 -7.18 -11.23
N LYS A 353 -14.09 -8.23 -12.07
CA LYS A 353 -15.23 -8.62 -12.90
C LYS A 353 -16.41 -9.06 -12.04
N ASN A 354 -16.16 -9.86 -11.01
CA ASN A 354 -17.20 -10.36 -10.12
C ASN A 354 -17.40 -9.49 -8.87
N SER A 355 -16.58 -8.45 -8.68
CA SER A 355 -16.57 -7.59 -7.49
C SER A 355 -16.43 -8.38 -6.19
N VAL A 356 -15.42 -9.25 -6.14
CA VAL A 356 -15.12 -10.11 -4.98
C VAL A 356 -13.65 -10.00 -4.61
N LEU A 357 -13.37 -9.93 -3.31
CA LEU A 357 -12.04 -10.11 -2.76
C LEU A 357 -11.98 -11.48 -2.07
N SER A 358 -11.00 -12.29 -2.45
CA SER A 358 -10.80 -13.61 -1.86
C SER A 358 -9.45 -13.68 -1.16
N VAL A 359 -9.41 -14.40 -0.04
CA VAL A 359 -8.17 -14.66 0.71
C VAL A 359 -8.01 -16.15 0.97
N GLN A 360 -6.78 -16.60 0.98
CA GLN A 360 -6.38 -17.92 1.42
C GLN A 360 -5.00 -17.84 2.07
N ARG A 361 -4.77 -18.57 3.16
CA ARG A 361 -3.41 -18.70 3.69
C ARG A 361 -2.50 -19.35 2.65
N ALA A 362 -1.32 -18.79 2.44
CA ALA A 362 -0.41 -19.27 1.41
C ALA A 362 1.05 -19.22 1.85
N ASP A 363 1.82 -20.18 1.34
CA ASP A 363 3.27 -20.10 1.28
C ASP A 363 3.63 -19.34 0.01
N CYS A 364 3.95 -18.05 0.13
CA CYS A 364 4.20 -17.18 -1.01
C CYS A 364 5.40 -17.61 -1.88
N SER A 365 6.26 -18.53 -1.40
CA SER A 365 7.33 -19.11 -2.22
C SER A 365 6.83 -20.13 -3.26
N LYS A 366 5.57 -20.57 -3.15
CA LYS A 366 4.93 -21.57 -4.01
C LYS A 366 3.85 -20.99 -4.93
N ILE A 367 3.64 -19.68 -4.87
CA ILE A 367 2.74 -18.91 -5.74
C ILE A 367 3.58 -18.30 -6.86
#